data_AF-A0A2M7G7M0-F1
#
_entry.id   AF-A0A2M7G7M0-F1
#
_cell.length_a   1.000
_cell.length_b   1.000
_cell.length_c   1.000
_cell.angle_alpha   90.00
_cell.angle_beta   90.00
_cell.angle_gamma   90.00
#
_symmetry.space_group_name_H-M   'P 1'
#
loop_
_entity.id
_entity.type
_entity.pdbx_description
1 polymer ?
#
loop_
_entity_poly.entity_id
_entity_poly.type
_entity_poly.pdbx_seq_one_letter_code
_entity_poly.pdbx_strand_id
1 'polypeptide(L)'
;MGYLFLSLNQPLKSIPYIRSGLEIEPLSSLGQALMRQAQSGLIPVGKKSKFIAPEKDDDFEQLYEDTANALMRLLKELLAEPFCTAPPTLEPEILVKIKSKHDEYLARQTKLAKDIQVLDQEIDISDLEIHVATIQRKLKQLENSYSLQALFLEINSQIQNEMEAVNHLIEKVEGILSLNKTLSEDNEIQILMDRCDFIADRLDDLGSKNIEITILEQSYMKYVSRLELLQDLLEEN
;
A
#
# COMPACT_ATOMS: atom_id res chain seq x y z
N MET A 1 -24.09 -9.75 -26.85
CA MET A 1 -25.03 -9.09 -25.89
C MET A 1 -26.45 -9.62 -25.97
N GLY A 2 -27.12 -9.67 -27.14
CA GLY A 2 -28.51 -10.18 -27.23
C GLY A 2 -28.74 -11.60 -26.66
N TYR A 3 -27.82 -12.52 -26.92
CA TYR A 3 -27.87 -13.89 -26.38
C TYR A 3 -27.79 -13.97 -24.84
N LEU A 4 -27.06 -13.03 -24.21
CA LEU A 4 -26.96 -12.96 -22.74
C LEU A 4 -28.30 -12.57 -22.12
N PHE A 5 -29.01 -11.60 -22.70
CA PHE A 5 -30.35 -11.23 -22.24
C PHE A 5 -31.39 -12.34 -22.45
N LEU A 6 -31.24 -13.16 -23.50
CA LEU A 6 -32.06 -14.37 -23.66
C LEU A 6 -31.74 -15.45 -22.62
N SER A 7 -30.46 -15.61 -22.27
CA SER A 7 -30.02 -16.57 -21.25
C SER A 7 -30.44 -16.15 -19.84
N LEU A 8 -30.57 -14.85 -19.60
CA LEU A 8 -31.04 -14.24 -18.33
C LEU A 8 -32.58 -14.08 -18.27
N ASN A 9 -33.34 -14.75 -19.13
CA ASN A 9 -34.81 -14.68 -19.17
C ASN A 9 -35.41 -13.27 -19.38
N GLN A 10 -34.67 -12.36 -20.05
CA GLN A 10 -35.12 -11.00 -20.37
C GLN A 10 -35.25 -10.80 -21.88
N PRO A 11 -36.17 -11.52 -22.57
CA PRO A 11 -36.25 -11.54 -24.03
C PRO A 11 -36.55 -10.16 -24.63
N LEU A 12 -37.36 -9.33 -23.97
CA LEU A 12 -37.70 -7.99 -24.46
C LEU A 12 -36.48 -7.06 -24.52
N LYS A 13 -35.54 -7.18 -23.57
CA LYS A 13 -34.30 -6.39 -23.56
C LYS A 13 -33.27 -6.89 -24.59
N SER A 14 -33.41 -8.13 -25.06
CA SER A 14 -32.52 -8.70 -26.08
C SER A 14 -32.78 -8.19 -27.50
N ILE A 15 -34.03 -7.79 -27.80
CA ILE A 15 -34.50 -7.38 -29.13
C ILE A 15 -33.66 -6.26 -29.77
N PRO A 16 -33.35 -5.13 -29.10
CA PRO A 16 -32.56 -4.07 -29.72
C PRO A 16 -31.17 -4.55 -30.14
N TYR A 17 -30.52 -5.39 -29.32
CA TYR A 17 -29.19 -5.92 -29.62
C TYR A 17 -29.20 -6.97 -30.74
N ILE A 18 -30.26 -7.80 -30.82
CA ILE A 18 -30.42 -8.76 -31.92
C ILE A 18 -30.73 -8.02 -33.23
N ARG A 19 -31.52 -6.94 -33.17
CA ARG A 19 -31.82 -6.09 -34.33
C ARG A 19 -30.57 -5.42 -34.87
N SER A 20 -29.74 -4.84 -34.02
CA SER A 20 -28.45 -4.26 -34.44
C SER A 20 -27.51 -5.31 -35.06
N GLY A 21 -27.54 -6.56 -34.59
CA GLY A 21 -26.78 -7.65 -35.22
C GLY A 21 -27.32 -8.04 -36.61
N LEU A 22 -28.65 -8.05 -36.78
CA LEU A 22 -29.30 -8.33 -38.05
C LEU A 22 -29.18 -7.18 -39.07
N GLU A 23 -28.99 -5.94 -38.62
CA GLU A 23 -28.70 -4.80 -39.50
C GLU A 23 -27.32 -4.94 -40.17
N ILE A 24 -26.37 -5.59 -39.49
CA ILE A 24 -25.02 -5.84 -40.00
C ILE A 24 -25.01 -7.08 -40.91
N GLU A 25 -25.75 -8.13 -40.54
CA GLU A 25 -25.81 -9.37 -41.32
C GLU A 25 -27.25 -9.90 -41.46
N PRO A 26 -28.03 -9.37 -42.43
CA PRO A 26 -29.48 -9.61 -42.53
C PRO A 26 -29.85 -11.04 -42.93
N LEU A 27 -28.91 -11.79 -43.53
CA LEU A 27 -29.08 -13.18 -43.94
C LEU A 27 -28.62 -14.19 -42.89
N SER A 28 -28.21 -13.73 -41.69
CA SER A 28 -27.78 -14.63 -40.62
C SER A 28 -28.96 -15.47 -40.12
N SER A 29 -28.92 -16.77 -40.40
CA SER A 29 -29.93 -17.75 -39.94
C SER A 29 -30.03 -17.77 -38.41
N LEU A 30 -28.91 -17.56 -37.71
CA LEU A 30 -28.85 -17.48 -36.25
C LEU A 30 -29.51 -16.21 -35.72
N GLY A 31 -29.25 -15.05 -36.32
CA GLY A 31 -29.87 -13.78 -35.93
C GLY A 31 -31.40 -13.83 -36.06
N GLN A 32 -31.91 -14.39 -37.16
CA GLN A 32 -33.34 -14.54 -37.39
C GLN A 32 -33.99 -15.55 -36.42
N ALA A 33 -33.28 -16.63 -36.08
CA ALA A 33 -33.74 -17.60 -35.08
C ALA A 33 -33.85 -16.97 -33.68
N LEU A 34 -32.84 -16.19 -33.26
CA LEU A 34 -32.84 -15.50 -31.98
C LEU A 34 -33.91 -14.40 -31.91
N MET A 35 -34.17 -13.71 -33.02
CA MET A 35 -35.25 -12.72 -33.11
C MET A 35 -36.63 -13.37 -32.95
N ARG A 36 -36.86 -14.52 -33.61
CA ARG A 36 -38.10 -15.29 -33.43
C ARG A 36 -38.23 -15.83 -32.01
N GLN A 37 -37.14 -16.27 -31.38
CA GLN A 37 -37.13 -16.72 -30.00
C GLN A 37 -37.46 -15.59 -29.02
N ALA A 38 -36.89 -14.40 -29.21
CA ALA A 38 -37.17 -13.22 -28.41
C ALA A 38 -38.63 -12.73 -28.57
N GLN A 39 -39.21 -12.85 -29.77
CA GLN A 39 -40.59 -12.44 -30.07
C GLN A 39 -41.66 -13.46 -29.68
N SER A 40 -41.33 -14.76 -29.71
CA SER A 40 -42.30 -15.82 -29.40
C SER A 40 -42.57 -15.99 -27.92
N GLY A 41 -41.75 -15.42 -27.02
CA GLY A 41 -41.90 -15.53 -25.56
C GLY A 41 -41.88 -16.96 -25.02
N LEU A 42 -41.66 -17.96 -25.89
CA LEU A 42 -41.76 -19.38 -25.60
C LEU A 42 -40.36 -19.96 -25.56
N ILE A 43 -39.90 -20.23 -24.35
CA ILE A 43 -38.70 -21.04 -24.12
C ILE A 43 -39.11 -22.49 -24.41
N PRO A 44 -38.48 -23.20 -25.37
CA PRO A 44 -38.52 -24.65 -25.33
C PRO A 44 -37.74 -25.05 -24.08
N VAL A 45 -38.46 -25.60 -23.11
CA VAL A 45 -37.93 -26.18 -21.87
C VAL A 45 -37.00 -27.34 -22.24
N GLY A 46 -35.77 -27.01 -22.60
CA GLY A 46 -34.68 -27.95 -22.74
C GLY A 46 -34.25 -28.38 -21.34
N LYS A 47 -34.71 -29.56 -20.93
CA LYS A 47 -34.30 -30.30 -19.73
C LYS A 47 -34.26 -29.44 -18.47
N LYS A 48 -35.36 -29.48 -17.71
CA LYS A 48 -35.32 -29.38 -16.25
C LYS A 48 -34.31 -30.42 -15.75
N SER A 49 -33.04 -30.01 -15.64
CA SER A 49 -32.18 -30.53 -14.58
C SER A 49 -33.01 -30.40 -13.32
N LYS A 50 -33.18 -31.52 -12.62
CA LYS A 50 -33.70 -31.47 -11.26
C LYS A 50 -32.70 -30.60 -10.49
N PHE A 51 -33.02 -29.31 -10.36
CA PHE A 51 -32.60 -28.54 -9.22
C PHE A 51 -33.18 -29.29 -8.03
N ILE A 52 -32.36 -30.17 -7.48
CA ILE A 52 -32.31 -30.34 -6.04
C ILE A 52 -32.09 -28.91 -5.57
N ALA A 53 -33.14 -28.27 -5.05
CA ALA A 53 -32.95 -27.06 -4.26
C ALA A 53 -31.91 -27.43 -3.21
N PRO A 54 -30.74 -26.78 -3.16
CA PRO A 54 -29.94 -26.90 -1.96
C PRO A 54 -30.78 -26.25 -0.87
N GLU A 55 -31.34 -27.06 0.02
CA GLU A 55 -31.72 -26.61 1.35
C GLU A 55 -30.44 -26.06 2.00
N LYS A 56 -30.16 -24.75 1.85
CA LYS A 56 -29.15 -23.95 2.58
C LYS A 56 -29.05 -22.49 2.06
N ASP A 57 -30.16 -21.82 1.76
CA ASP A 57 -30.12 -20.37 1.54
C ASP A 57 -29.81 -19.60 2.86
N ASP A 58 -30.16 -20.18 4.02
CA ASP A 58 -29.89 -19.59 5.34
C ASP A 58 -28.39 -19.42 5.66
N ASP A 59 -27.50 -20.22 5.05
CA ASP A 59 -26.06 -20.17 5.34
C ASP A 59 -25.37 -18.94 4.68
N PHE A 60 -25.89 -18.44 3.55
CA PHE A 60 -25.27 -17.32 2.81
C PHE A 60 -25.67 -15.95 3.34
N GLU A 61 -26.92 -15.77 3.78
CA GLU A 61 -27.34 -14.55 4.46
C GLU A 61 -26.57 -14.35 5.78
N GLN A 62 -26.39 -15.44 6.55
CA GLN A 62 -25.60 -15.40 7.77
C GLN A 62 -24.12 -15.11 7.49
N LEU A 63 -23.54 -15.73 6.44
CA LEU A 63 -22.18 -15.43 6.00
C LEU A 63 -22.01 -13.96 5.56
N TYR A 64 -23.02 -13.39 4.89
CA TYR A 64 -23.03 -11.98 4.51
C TYR A 64 -23.05 -11.07 5.74
N GLU A 65 -23.93 -11.32 6.72
CA GLU A 65 -23.96 -10.53 7.95
C GLU A 65 -22.65 -10.64 8.74
N ASP A 66 -22.08 -11.84 8.85
CA ASP A 66 -20.82 -12.08 9.56
C ASP A 66 -19.64 -11.35 8.88
N THR A 67 -19.57 -11.41 7.55
CA THR A 67 -18.53 -10.71 6.78
C THR A 67 -18.70 -9.20 6.82
N ALA A 68 -19.93 -8.67 6.73
CA ALA A 68 -20.24 -7.25 6.87
C ALA A 68 -19.83 -6.74 8.26
N ASN A 69 -20.19 -7.47 9.33
CA ASN A 69 -19.81 -7.14 10.70
C ASN A 69 -18.30 -7.18 10.90
N ALA A 70 -17.61 -8.16 10.32
CA ALA A 70 -16.16 -8.27 10.40
C ALA A 70 -15.45 -7.12 9.65
N LEU A 71 -15.95 -6.72 8.48
CA LEU A 71 -15.44 -5.56 7.73
C LEU A 71 -15.63 -4.26 8.51
N MET A 72 -16.83 -4.04 9.07
CA MET A 72 -17.09 -2.82 9.87
C MET A 72 -16.21 -2.75 11.12
N ARG A 73 -15.99 -3.89 11.82
CA ARG A 73 -15.08 -3.95 12.97
C ARG A 73 -13.65 -3.61 12.55
N LEU A 74 -13.15 -4.23 11.48
CA LEU A 74 -11.79 -3.99 10.99
C LEU A 74 -11.60 -2.53 10.54
N LEU A 75 -12.59 -1.96 9.87
CA LEU A 75 -12.58 -0.54 9.48
C LEU A 75 -12.57 0.38 10.70
N LYS A 76 -13.37 0.08 11.72
CA LYS A 76 -13.40 0.86 12.97
C LYS A 76 -12.07 0.77 13.73
N GLU A 77 -11.45 -0.41 13.78
CA GLU A 77 -10.12 -0.61 14.37
C GLU A 77 -9.06 0.20 13.62
N LEU A 78 -9.02 0.13 12.29
CA LEU A 78 -8.09 0.90 11.45
C LEU A 78 -8.28 2.42 11.58
N LEU A 79 -9.51 2.90 11.76
CA LEU A 79 -9.79 4.32 11.96
C LEU A 79 -9.43 4.81 13.37
N ALA A 80 -9.53 3.94 14.37
CA ALA A 80 -9.18 4.26 15.75
C ALA A 80 -7.66 4.24 15.99
N GLU A 81 -6.88 3.73 15.05
CA GLU A 81 -5.46 3.50 15.25
C GLU A 81 -4.63 4.77 14.98
N PRO A 82 -3.82 5.22 15.97
CA PRO A 82 -3.12 6.50 15.88
C PRO A 82 -1.99 6.52 14.84
N PHE A 83 -1.53 5.36 14.38
CA PHE A 83 -0.37 5.24 13.50
C PHE A 83 -0.59 5.76 12.07
N CYS A 84 -1.86 5.87 11.64
CA CYS A 84 -2.19 6.40 10.31
C CYS A 84 -1.92 7.91 10.18
N THR A 85 -1.79 8.62 11.31
CA THR A 85 -1.61 10.09 11.36
C THR A 85 -0.44 10.51 12.24
N ALA A 86 0.30 9.57 12.83
CA ALA A 86 1.40 9.89 13.71
C ALA A 86 2.59 10.47 12.91
N PRO A 87 3.27 11.51 13.44
CA PRO A 87 4.47 12.04 12.81
C PRO A 87 5.60 10.98 12.79
N PRO A 88 6.57 11.11 11.86
CA PRO A 88 7.75 10.27 11.85
C PRO A 88 8.50 10.37 13.20
N THR A 89 8.88 9.23 13.77
CA THR A 89 9.51 9.11 15.08
C THR A 89 10.81 8.31 14.94
N LEU A 90 11.84 8.66 15.73
CA LEU A 90 13.13 7.95 15.74
C LEU A 90 13.15 6.69 16.60
N GLU A 91 11.99 6.21 17.05
CA GLU A 91 11.89 5.05 17.94
C GLU A 91 11.67 3.75 17.14
N PRO A 92 12.64 2.81 17.14
CA PRO A 92 12.53 1.57 16.36
C PRO A 92 11.40 0.65 16.85
N GLU A 93 11.03 0.73 18.12
CA GLU A 93 9.92 -0.06 18.69
C GLU A 93 8.58 0.26 18.04
N ILE A 94 8.37 1.52 17.66
CA ILE A 94 7.13 1.96 16.99
C ILE A 94 7.05 1.34 15.60
N LEU A 95 8.18 1.29 14.87
CA LEU A 95 8.24 0.66 13.54
C LEU A 95 7.85 -0.82 13.60
N VAL A 96 8.32 -1.56 14.60
CA VAL A 96 7.98 -2.98 14.80
C VAL A 96 6.49 -3.15 15.09
N LYS A 97 5.91 -2.28 15.93
CA LYS A 97 4.48 -2.29 16.24
C LYS A 97 3.63 -2.01 15.00
N ILE A 98 3.99 -1.00 14.21
CA ILE A 98 3.30 -0.65 12.95
C ILE A 98 3.36 -1.83 11.98
N LYS A 99 4.53 -2.45 11.80
CA LYS A 99 4.69 -3.62 10.92
C LYS A 99 3.82 -4.80 11.37
N SER A 100 3.90 -5.15 12.64
CA SER A 100 3.12 -6.27 13.19
C SER A 100 1.62 -6.04 13.01
N LYS A 101 1.15 -4.79 13.17
CA LYS A 101 -0.25 -4.42 12.96
C LYS A 101 -0.64 -4.47 11.50
N HIS A 102 0.19 -3.93 10.62
CA HIS A 102 -0.01 -4.02 9.18
C HIS A 102 -0.15 -5.47 8.70
N ASP A 103 0.75 -6.36 9.15
CA ASP A 103 0.71 -7.78 8.80
C ASP A 103 -0.55 -8.48 9.36
N GLU A 104 -0.97 -8.12 10.58
CA GLU A 104 -2.23 -8.59 11.18
C GLU A 104 -3.44 -8.20 10.32
N TYR A 105 -3.53 -6.94 9.89
CA TYR A 105 -4.65 -6.49 9.07
C TYR A 105 -4.64 -7.05 7.66
N LEU A 106 -3.47 -7.23 7.03
CA LEU A 106 -3.35 -7.92 5.75
C LEU A 106 -3.85 -9.37 5.85
N ALA A 107 -3.46 -10.10 6.91
CA ALA A 107 -3.94 -11.45 7.13
C ALA A 107 -5.47 -11.50 7.29
N ARG A 108 -6.06 -10.56 8.04
CA ARG A 108 -7.52 -10.46 8.19
C ARG A 108 -8.21 -10.06 6.88
N GLN A 109 -7.64 -9.14 6.12
CA GLN A 109 -8.17 -8.71 4.81
C GLN A 109 -8.16 -9.86 3.80
N THR A 110 -7.07 -10.64 3.72
CA THR A 110 -7.00 -11.79 2.80
C THR A 110 -8.02 -12.88 3.15
N LYS A 111 -8.34 -13.04 4.44
CA LYS A 111 -9.42 -13.93 4.88
C LYS A 111 -10.79 -13.40 4.41
N LEU A 112 -11.09 -12.13 4.70
CA LEU A 112 -12.35 -11.50 4.30
C LEU A 112 -12.53 -11.46 2.77
N ALA A 113 -11.45 -11.27 2.01
CA ALA A 113 -11.50 -11.28 0.55
C ALA A 113 -11.92 -12.65 -0.01
N LYS A 114 -11.54 -13.76 0.65
CA LYS A 114 -12.00 -15.10 0.27
C LYS A 114 -13.48 -15.27 0.55
N ASP A 115 -13.95 -14.81 1.71
CA ASP A 115 -15.36 -14.92 2.09
C ASP A 115 -16.24 -14.08 1.15
N ILE A 116 -15.77 -12.90 0.75
CA ILE A 116 -16.44 -12.03 -0.22
C ILE A 116 -16.47 -12.66 -1.62
N GLN A 117 -15.39 -13.33 -2.05
CA GLN A 117 -15.37 -14.03 -3.35
C GLN A 117 -16.37 -15.20 -3.43
N VAL A 118 -16.68 -15.82 -2.28
CA VAL A 118 -17.75 -16.83 -2.19
C VAL A 118 -19.12 -16.18 -2.29
N LEU A 119 -19.32 -15.03 -1.61
CA LEU A 119 -20.58 -14.29 -1.64
C LEU A 119 -20.88 -13.67 -3.02
N ASP A 120 -19.88 -13.20 -3.75
CA ASP A 120 -20.03 -12.59 -5.09
C ASP A 120 -20.67 -13.53 -6.14
N GLN A 121 -20.61 -14.85 -5.90
CA GLN A 121 -21.19 -15.84 -6.81
C GLN A 121 -22.71 -16.00 -6.61
N GLU A 122 -23.24 -15.62 -5.45
CA GLU A 122 -24.60 -15.94 -5.01
C GLU A 122 -25.42 -14.69 -4.63
N ILE A 123 -24.77 -13.60 -4.18
CA ILE A 123 -25.41 -12.38 -3.64
C ILE A 123 -24.74 -11.13 -4.21
N ASP A 124 -25.52 -10.05 -4.40
CA ASP A 124 -24.97 -8.73 -4.74
C ASP A 124 -24.17 -8.17 -3.55
N ILE A 125 -22.86 -8.00 -3.74
CA ILE A 125 -21.91 -7.55 -2.71
C ILE A 125 -21.46 -6.09 -2.89
N SER A 126 -22.12 -5.31 -3.74
CA SER A 126 -21.72 -3.93 -4.08
C SER A 126 -21.42 -3.06 -2.84
N ASP A 127 -22.20 -3.21 -1.76
CA ASP A 127 -22.00 -2.47 -0.51
C ASP A 127 -20.73 -2.92 0.25
N LEU A 128 -20.42 -4.21 0.23
CA LEU A 128 -19.20 -4.76 0.85
C LEU A 128 -17.94 -4.33 0.10
N GLU A 129 -18.01 -4.24 -1.23
CA GLU A 129 -16.88 -3.78 -2.06
C GLU A 129 -16.43 -2.35 -1.69
N ILE A 130 -17.38 -1.47 -1.33
CA ILE A 130 -17.07 -0.11 -0.87
C ILE A 130 -16.27 -0.15 0.44
N HIS A 131 -16.64 -1.04 1.37
CA HIS A 131 -15.91 -1.22 2.63
C HIS A 131 -14.52 -1.81 2.39
N VAL A 132 -14.38 -2.79 1.51
CA VAL A 132 -13.09 -3.37 1.11
C VAL A 132 -12.18 -2.30 0.50
N ALA A 133 -12.68 -1.50 -0.44
CA ALA A 133 -11.91 -0.44 -1.06
C ALA A 133 -11.42 0.60 -0.04
N THR A 134 -12.25 0.90 0.96
CA THR A 134 -11.88 1.81 2.06
C THR A 134 -10.77 1.22 2.93
N ILE A 135 -10.88 -0.06 3.27
CA ILE A 135 -9.85 -0.80 4.03
C ILE A 135 -8.53 -0.84 3.25
N GLN A 136 -8.56 -1.17 1.96
CA GLN A 136 -7.38 -1.17 1.10
C GLN A 136 -6.67 0.19 1.08
N ARG A 137 -7.43 1.28 0.96
CA ARG A 137 -6.88 2.63 1.00
C ARG A 137 -6.20 2.92 2.34
N LYS A 138 -6.81 2.49 3.44
CA LYS A 138 -6.26 2.68 4.80
C LYS A 138 -5.00 1.84 5.03
N LEU A 139 -4.99 0.59 4.57
CA LEU A 139 -3.79 -0.25 4.62
C LEU A 139 -2.64 0.35 3.81
N LYS A 140 -2.92 0.88 2.62
CA LYS A 140 -1.92 1.61 1.83
C LYS A 140 -1.38 2.85 2.56
N GLN A 141 -2.24 3.58 3.29
CA GLN A 141 -1.79 4.68 4.13
C GLN A 141 -0.87 4.21 5.27
N LEU A 142 -1.20 3.08 5.90
CA LEU A 142 -0.38 2.48 6.95
C LEU A 142 0.97 1.98 6.40
N GLU A 143 0.97 1.36 5.22
CA GLU A 143 2.18 0.93 4.51
C GLU A 143 3.09 2.13 4.16
N ASN A 144 2.51 3.21 3.64
CA ASN A 144 3.25 4.44 3.38
C ASN A 144 3.84 5.01 4.68
N SER A 145 3.08 5.05 5.76
CA SER A 145 3.56 5.48 7.09
C SER A 145 4.73 4.61 7.56
N TYR A 146 4.61 3.28 7.45
CA TYR A 146 5.69 2.35 7.75
C TYR A 146 6.95 2.63 6.93
N SER A 147 6.82 2.80 5.61
CA SER A 147 7.96 3.06 4.73
C SER A 147 8.67 4.37 5.08
N LEU A 148 7.91 5.40 5.45
CA LEU A 148 8.44 6.68 5.86
C LEU A 148 9.20 6.58 7.18
N GLN A 149 8.62 5.91 8.18
CA GLN A 149 9.26 5.66 9.48
C GLN A 149 10.57 4.88 9.32
N ALA A 150 10.58 3.85 8.46
CA ALA A 150 11.77 3.06 8.18
C ALA A 150 12.88 3.92 7.56
N LEU A 151 12.53 4.79 6.61
CA LEU A 151 13.47 5.71 5.96
C LEU A 151 14.04 6.75 6.94
N PHE A 152 13.22 7.27 7.86
CA PHE A 152 13.69 8.18 8.92
C PHE A 152 14.71 7.50 9.83
N LEU A 153 14.43 6.27 10.26
CA LEU A 153 15.34 5.49 11.10
C LEU A 153 16.64 5.17 10.36
N GLU A 154 16.56 4.85 9.07
CA GLU A 154 17.74 4.59 8.23
C GLU A 154 18.65 5.82 8.14
N ILE A 155 18.09 6.99 7.80
CA ILE A 155 18.86 8.24 7.70
C ILE A 155 19.45 8.61 9.05
N ASN A 156 18.68 8.49 10.14
CA ASN A 156 19.19 8.76 11.47
C ASN A 156 20.35 7.82 11.83
N SER A 157 20.23 6.53 11.53
CA SER A 157 21.33 5.58 11.76
C SER A 157 22.56 5.92 10.94
N GLN A 158 22.40 6.39 9.70
CA GLN A 158 23.52 6.85 8.87
C GLN A 158 24.20 8.06 9.51
N ILE A 159 23.44 9.07 9.94
CA ILE A 159 23.97 10.25 10.63
C ILE A 159 24.76 9.84 11.88
N GLN A 160 24.25 8.92 12.70
CA GLN A 160 24.96 8.46 13.90
C GLN A 160 26.28 7.75 13.55
N ASN A 161 26.27 6.86 12.55
CA ASN A 161 27.48 6.15 12.13
C ASN A 161 28.55 7.11 11.60
N GLU A 162 28.17 8.11 10.80
CA GLU A 162 29.12 9.11 10.29
C GLU A 162 29.61 10.03 11.41
N MET A 163 28.76 10.36 12.40
CA MET A 163 29.17 11.11 13.59
C MET A 163 30.20 10.34 14.43
N GLU A 164 30.03 9.02 14.59
CA GLU A 164 31.03 8.17 15.23
C GLU A 164 32.36 8.14 14.44
N ALA A 165 32.31 8.10 13.10
CA ALA A 165 33.50 8.15 12.26
C ALA A 165 34.26 9.48 12.41
N VAL A 166 33.55 10.61 12.43
CA VAL A 166 34.15 11.92 12.70
C VAL A 166 34.77 11.97 14.09
N ASN A 167 34.07 11.47 15.12
CA ASN A 167 34.62 11.44 16.48
C ASN A 167 35.91 10.63 16.58
N HIS A 168 35.95 9.46 15.94
CA HIS A 168 37.15 8.62 15.90
C HIS A 168 38.32 9.32 15.19
N LEU A 169 38.06 10.08 14.12
CA LEU A 169 39.09 10.87 13.45
C LEU A 169 39.59 12.01 14.31
N ILE A 170 38.71 12.73 15.01
CA ILE A 170 39.11 13.76 15.95
C ILE A 170 40.04 13.19 17.03
N GLU A 171 39.68 12.06 17.64
CA GLU A 171 40.52 11.40 18.66
C GLU A 171 41.89 10.99 18.09
N LYS A 172 41.92 10.50 16.84
CA LYS A 172 43.15 10.10 16.14
C LYS A 172 44.04 11.31 15.84
N VAL A 173 43.47 12.41 15.35
CA VAL A 173 44.16 13.68 15.10
C VAL A 173 44.73 14.23 16.40
N GLU A 174 43.92 14.39 17.45
CA GLU A 174 44.38 14.85 18.77
C GLU A 174 45.51 13.96 19.34
N GLY A 175 45.40 12.65 19.19
CA GLY A 175 46.44 11.70 19.59
C GLY A 175 47.73 11.84 18.78
N ILE A 176 47.64 12.09 17.47
CA ILE A 176 48.81 12.27 16.60
C ILE A 176 49.49 13.64 16.82
N LEU A 177 48.71 14.68 17.08
CA LEU A 177 49.21 16.00 17.45
C LEU A 177 50.06 15.94 18.73
N SER A 178 49.65 15.12 19.70
CA SER A 178 50.46 14.89 20.91
C SER A 178 51.84 14.25 20.61
N LEU A 179 52.01 13.63 19.44
CA LEU A 179 53.20 12.90 19.01
C LEU A 179 54.01 13.63 17.92
N ASN A 180 53.64 14.85 17.50
CA ASN A 180 54.31 15.63 16.45
C ASN A 180 54.57 14.84 15.14
N LYS A 181 53.60 14.06 14.68
CA LYS A 181 53.66 13.41 13.35
C LYS A 181 52.76 14.14 12.36
N THR A 182 53.21 14.26 11.12
CA THR A 182 52.40 14.77 10.01
C THR A 182 51.30 13.78 9.63
N LEU A 183 50.07 14.26 9.60
CA LEU A 183 48.88 13.54 9.15
C LEU A 183 48.79 13.57 7.61
N SER A 184 48.31 12.48 7.03
CA SER A 184 47.89 12.40 5.63
C SER A 184 46.50 11.78 5.63
N GLU A 185 45.53 12.53 6.15
CA GLU A 185 44.14 12.09 6.32
C GLU A 185 43.17 12.81 5.36
N ASP A 186 43.69 13.61 4.43
CA ASP A 186 42.92 14.38 3.43
C ASP A 186 41.87 13.52 2.70
N ASN A 187 42.21 12.26 2.41
CA ASN A 187 41.30 11.33 1.74
C ASN A 187 40.16 10.85 2.65
N GLU A 188 40.40 10.69 3.97
CA GLU A 188 39.35 10.28 4.92
C GLU A 188 38.35 11.43 5.15
N ILE A 189 38.83 12.68 5.19
CA ILE A 189 37.99 13.88 5.32
C ILE A 189 37.16 14.11 4.06
N GLN A 190 37.77 13.98 2.88
CA GLN A 190 37.04 14.13 1.61
C GLN A 190 35.89 13.11 1.53
N ILE A 191 36.11 11.87 1.94
CA ILE A 191 35.05 10.85 2.01
C ILE A 191 33.94 11.25 2.99
N LEU A 192 34.27 11.83 4.14
CA LEU A 192 33.26 12.32 5.09
C LEU A 192 32.45 13.49 4.52
N MET A 193 33.09 14.42 3.82
CA MET A 193 32.40 15.55 3.19
C MET A 193 31.45 15.06 2.08
N ASP A 194 31.90 14.17 1.21
CA ASP A 194 31.06 13.57 0.16
C ASP A 194 29.81 12.87 0.76
N ARG A 195 29.96 12.25 1.95
CA ARG A 195 28.85 11.61 2.67
C ARG A 195 27.94 12.63 3.35
N CYS A 196 28.49 13.73 3.85
CA CYS A 196 27.71 14.84 4.39
C CYS A 196 26.80 15.43 3.31
N ASP A 197 27.33 15.68 2.12
CA ASP A 197 26.56 16.16 0.97
C ASP A 197 25.48 15.15 0.58
N PHE A 198 25.80 13.86 0.55
CA PHE A 198 24.80 12.81 0.27
C PHE A 198 23.65 12.79 1.29
N ILE A 199 23.94 12.98 2.58
CA ILE A 199 22.89 13.05 3.61
C ILE A 199 22.07 14.35 3.44
N ALA A 200 22.71 15.47 3.12
CA ALA A 200 22.05 16.74 2.83
C ALA A 200 21.04 16.59 1.67
N ASP A 201 21.48 16.02 0.56
CA ASP A 201 20.62 15.75 -0.61
C ASP A 201 19.40 14.91 -0.25
N ARG A 202 19.58 13.87 0.60
CA ARG A 202 18.47 13.03 1.07
C ARG A 202 17.49 13.80 1.96
N LEU A 203 17.97 14.72 2.79
CA LEU A 203 17.12 15.56 3.63
C LEU A 203 16.35 16.58 2.78
N ASP A 204 17.00 17.19 1.79
CA ASP A 204 16.36 18.10 0.84
C ASP A 204 15.28 17.38 0.02
N ASP A 205 15.54 16.15 -0.42
CA ASP A 205 14.57 15.30 -1.10
C ASP A 205 13.33 15.02 -0.24
N LEU A 206 13.48 14.89 1.08
CA LEU A 206 12.36 14.74 2.01
C LEU A 206 11.63 16.07 2.25
N GLY A 207 12.37 17.17 2.37
CA GLY A 207 11.82 18.51 2.48
C GLY A 207 10.97 18.89 1.26
N SER A 208 11.43 18.54 0.06
CA SER A 208 10.68 18.75 -1.21
C SER A 208 9.33 18.04 -1.24
N LYS A 209 9.16 16.97 -0.46
CA LYS A 209 7.91 16.20 -0.32
C LYS A 209 6.99 16.75 0.77
N ASN A 210 7.28 17.92 1.35
CA ASN A 210 6.57 18.50 2.50
C ASN A 210 6.51 17.60 3.73
N ILE A 211 7.55 16.79 3.94
CA ILE A 211 7.67 15.95 5.14
C ILE A 211 8.39 16.75 6.22
N GLU A 212 7.85 16.79 7.43
CA GLU A 212 8.51 17.44 8.57
C GLU A 212 9.78 16.65 8.96
N ILE A 213 10.96 17.21 8.66
CA ILE A 213 12.27 16.59 8.91
C ILE A 213 13.00 17.18 10.13
N THR A 214 12.35 18.03 10.92
CA THR A 214 12.95 18.80 12.03
C THR A 214 13.77 17.94 13.01
N ILE A 215 13.33 16.71 13.28
CA ILE A 215 14.01 15.77 14.17
C ILE A 215 15.33 15.26 13.56
N LEU A 216 15.34 15.01 12.24
CA LEU A 216 16.55 14.60 11.51
C LEU A 216 17.52 15.76 11.32
N GLU A 217 17.01 16.95 11.02
CA GLU A 217 17.81 18.18 10.89
C GLU A 217 18.63 18.44 12.16
N GLN A 218 18.04 18.29 13.35
CA GLN A 218 18.79 18.46 14.60
C GLN A 218 19.95 17.48 14.74
N SER A 219 19.78 16.24 14.29
CA SER A 219 20.83 15.22 14.33
C SER A 219 21.91 15.50 13.29
N TYR A 220 21.50 15.93 12.09
CA TYR A 220 22.39 16.31 11.01
C TYR A 220 23.23 17.55 11.35
N MET A 221 22.62 18.60 11.92
CA MET A 221 23.35 19.81 12.34
C MET A 221 24.42 19.50 13.38
N LYS A 222 24.18 18.57 14.30
CA LYS A 222 25.22 18.10 15.24
C LYS A 222 26.37 17.42 14.52
N TYR A 223 26.08 16.66 13.47
CA TYR A 223 27.11 15.99 12.66
C TYR A 223 27.94 17.01 11.90
N VAL A 224 27.31 17.99 11.24
CA VAL A 224 28.00 19.10 10.55
C VAL A 224 28.90 19.87 11.50
N SER A 225 28.41 20.30 12.66
CA SER A 225 29.23 21.03 13.64
C SER A 225 30.44 20.22 14.13
N ARG A 226 30.34 18.88 14.16
CA ARG A 226 31.46 18.02 14.54
C ARG A 226 32.48 17.89 13.42
N LEU A 227 32.01 17.89 12.18
CA LEU A 227 32.87 17.88 10.98
C LEU A 227 33.61 19.21 10.84
N GLU A 228 32.96 20.35 11.10
CA GLU A 228 33.59 21.68 11.16
C GLU A 228 34.71 21.71 12.20
N LEU A 229 34.47 21.18 13.40
CA LEU A 229 35.51 21.08 14.44
C LEU A 229 36.71 20.24 13.99
N LEU A 230 36.47 19.13 13.26
CA LEU A 230 37.56 18.33 12.70
C LEU A 230 38.37 19.13 11.67
N GLN A 231 37.72 19.92 10.81
CA GLN A 231 38.39 20.79 9.84
C GLN A 231 39.24 21.86 10.54
N ASP A 232 38.70 22.55 11.53
CA ASP A 232 39.42 23.55 12.31
C ASP A 232 40.69 22.96 12.95
N LEU A 233 40.58 21.75 13.54
CA LEU A 233 41.72 21.04 14.13
C LEU A 233 42.81 20.69 13.12
N LEU A 234 42.46 20.51 11.85
CA LEU A 234 43.43 20.19 10.81
C LEU A 234 44.06 21.45 10.19
N GLU A 235 43.32 22.56 10.11
CA GLU A 235 43.82 23.84 9.61
C GLU A 235 44.73 24.58 10.60
N GLU A 236 44.53 24.39 11.91
CA GLU A 236 45.39 24.99 12.95
C GLU A 236 46.81 24.37 13.03
N ASN A 237 47.09 23.29 12.29
CA ASN A 237 48.36 22.53 12.33
C ASN A 237 49.14 22.54 11.00
#